data_AF-A0A846I073-F1
#
_entry.id   AF-A0A846I073-F1
#
_cell.length_a   1.000
_cell.length_b   1.000
_cell.length_c   1.000
_cell.angle_alpha   90.00
_cell.angle_beta   90.00
_cell.angle_gamma   90.00
#
_symmetry.space_group_name_H-M   'P 1'
#
loop_
_entity.id
_entity.type
_entity.pdbx_description
1 polymer ?
#
loop_
_entity_poly.entity_id
_entity_poly.type
_entity_poly.pdbx_seq_one_letter_code
_entity_poly.pdbx_strand_id
1 'polypeptide(L)' 'MAKSNQTEANKKWYDKNKEHAKYLNKRSHTRSFIKNFATLEDLEELKDLIEQREGDLKCERK' A
#
# COMPACT_ATOMS: atom_id res chain seq x y z
N MET A 1 -9.84 -5.62 25.97
CA MET A 1 -9.24 -5.45 24.63
C MET A 1 -9.43 -6.75 23.86
N ALA A 2 -10.21 -6.73 22.77
CA ALA A 2 -10.50 -7.94 22.01
C ALA A 2 -9.20 -8.45 21.37
N LYS A 3 -8.65 -9.55 21.88
CA LYS A 3 -7.62 -10.33 21.18
C LYS A 3 -8.24 -10.69 19.83
N SER A 4 -7.74 -10.08 18.76
CA SER A 4 -8.02 -10.55 17.41
C SER A 4 -7.65 -12.03 17.39
N ASN A 5 -8.66 -12.90 17.34
CA ASN A 5 -8.48 -14.32 17.07
C ASN A 5 -7.94 -14.42 15.64
N GLN A 6 -6.64 -14.13 15.47
CA GLN A 6 -5.91 -14.49 14.27
C GLN A 6 -5.91 -16.00 14.25
N THR A 7 -6.93 -16.55 13.60
CA THR A 7 -7.08 -17.98 13.36
C THR A 7 -5.77 -18.44 12.75
N GLU A 8 -5.27 -19.60 13.14
CA GLU A 8 -4.06 -20.18 12.55
C GLU A 8 -4.15 -20.24 11.01
N ALA A 9 -5.37 -20.31 10.47
CA ALA A 9 -5.68 -20.15 9.06
C ALA A 9 -5.21 -18.80 8.46
N ASN A 10 -5.42 -17.68 9.14
CA ASN A 10 -4.94 -16.36 8.69
C ASN A 10 -3.41 -16.30 8.69
N LYS A 11 -2.76 -16.91 9.70
CA LYS A 11 -1.29 -17.02 9.74
C LYS A 11 -0.76 -17.88 8.59
N LYS A 12 -1.38 -19.03 8.31
CA LYS A 12 -1.02 -19.91 7.19
C LYS A 12 -1.25 -19.26 5.83
N TRP A 13 -2.34 -18.49 5.68
CA TRP A 13 -2.58 -17.72 4.47
C TRP A 13 -1.54 -16.61 4.29
N TYR A 14 -1.24 -15.87 5.35
CA TYR A 14 -0.21 -14.83 5.34
C TYR A 14 1.16 -15.41 5.00
N ASP A 15 1.50 -16.59 5.52
CA ASP A 15 2.80 -17.22 5.26
C ASP A 15 2.96 -17.64 3.79
N LYS A 16 1.89 -18.15 3.18
CA LYS A 16 1.83 -18.49 1.74
C LYS A 16 1.75 -17.26 0.84
N ASN A 17 1.19 -16.15 1.32
CA ASN A 17 0.91 -14.95 0.54
C ASN A 17 1.66 -13.72 1.08
N LYS A 18 2.89 -13.90 1.61
CA LYS A 18 3.67 -12.82 2.25
C LYS A 18 3.81 -11.60 1.35
N GLU A 19 4.12 -11.82 0.07
CA GLU A 19 4.28 -10.77 -0.95
C GLU A 19 2.99 -9.97 -1.14
N HIS A 20 1.86 -10.67 -1.32
CA HIS A 20 0.57 -10.03 -1.52
C HIS A 20 0.09 -9.30 -0.25
N ALA A 21 0.35 -9.87 0.91
CA ALA A 21 0.02 -9.24 2.18
C ALA A 21 0.87 -7.98 2.44
N LYS A 22 2.16 -8.00 2.10
CA LYS A 22 3.02 -6.81 2.11
C LYS A 22 2.47 -5.72 1.18
N TYR A 23 2.04 -6.08 -0.02
CA TYR A 23 1.42 -5.15 -0.96
C TYR A 23 0.14 -4.51 -0.38
N LEU A 24 -0.77 -5.32 0.17
CA LEU A 24 -2.00 -4.84 0.79
C LEU A 24 -1.72 -3.93 1.99
N ASN A 25 -0.75 -4.29 2.83
CA ASN A 25 -0.35 -3.48 3.98
C ASN A 25 0.17 -2.12 3.51
N LYS A 26 1.14 -2.09 2.59
CA LYS A 26 1.67 -0.84 2.01
C LYS A 26 0.54 0.03 1.44
N ARG A 27 -0.34 -0.55 0.62
CA ARG A 27 -1.48 0.15 0.01
C ARG A 27 -2.41 0.77 1.06
N SER A 28 -2.73 0.02 2.11
CA SER A 28 -3.61 0.51 3.17
C SER A 28 -2.98 1.64 3.97
N HIS A 29 -1.68 1.52 4.28
CA HIS A 29 -0.95 2.58 4.98
C HIS A 29 -0.86 3.86 4.16
N THR A 30 -0.49 3.76 2.88
CA THR A 30 -0.43 4.92 1.98
C THR A 30 -1.78 5.61 1.87
N ARG A 31 -2.88 4.85 1.73
CA ARG A 31 -4.24 5.41 1.69
C ARG A 31 -4.57 6.18 2.98
N SER A 32 -4.23 5.62 4.14
CA SER A 32 -4.48 6.27 5.42
C SER A 32 -3.65 7.54 5.59
N PHE A 33 -2.38 7.50 5.17
CA PHE A 33 -1.47 8.64 5.19
C PHE A 33 -2.01 9.81 4.38
N ILE A 34 -2.32 9.58 3.10
CA ILE A 34 -2.89 10.60 2.19
C ILE A 34 -4.18 11.21 2.76
N LYS A 35 -5.03 10.39 3.39
CA LYS A 35 -6.34 10.84 3.86
C LYS A 35 -6.30 11.63 5.18
N ASN A 36 -5.44 11.25 6.11
CA ASN A 36 -5.54 11.72 7.49
C ASN A 36 -4.28 12.44 8.02
N PHE A 37 -3.13 12.29 7.35
CA PHE A 37 -1.85 12.76 7.88
C PHE A 37 -1.07 13.67 6.92
N ALA A 38 -1.20 13.46 5.61
CA ALA A 38 -0.42 14.17 4.61
C ALA A 38 -0.70 15.69 4.64
N THR A 39 0.38 16.47 4.58
CA THR A 39 0.32 17.92 4.39
C THR A 39 0.13 18.28 2.92
N LEU A 40 -0.09 19.56 2.62
CA LEU A 40 -0.26 20.00 1.24
C LEU A 40 1.01 19.74 0.40
N GLU A 41 2.18 19.98 0.98
CA GLU A 41 3.49 19.69 0.35
C GLU A 41 3.66 18.19 0.07
N ASP A 42 3.32 17.33 1.04
CA ASP A 42 3.36 15.87 0.83
C ASP A 42 2.44 15.43 -0.33
N LEU A 43 1.26 16.03 -0.45
CA LEU A 43 0.31 15.70 -1.52
C LEU A 43 0.82 16.14 -2.89
N GLU A 44 1.56 17.25 -2.96
CA GLU A 44 2.19 17.71 -4.20
C GLU A 44 3.35 16.79 -4.60
N GLU A 45 4.23 16.45 -3.66
CA GLU A 45 5.32 15.49 -3.92
C GLU A 45 4.78 14.13 -4.37
N LEU A 46 3.75 13.61 -3.69
CA LEU A 46 3.14 12.33 -4.04
C LEU A 46 2.51 12.33 -5.45
N LYS A 47 1.98 13.46 -5.92
CA LYS A 47 1.45 13.57 -7.28
C LYS A 47 2.56 13.45 -8.33
N ASP A 48 3.70 14.12 -8.12
CA ASP A 48 4.85 14.03 -9.02
C ASP A 48 5.37 12.59 -9.11
N LEU A 49 5.52 11.94 -7.95
CA LEU A 49 5.92 10.52 -7.87
C LEU A 49 4.94 9.59 -8.59
N ILE A 50 3.64 9.86 -8.51
CA ILE A 50 2.61 9.09 -9.24
C ILE A 50 2.75 9.32 -10.74
N GLU A 51 2.92 10.55 -11.19
CA GLU A 51 3.06 10.88 -12.61
C GLU A 51 4.28 10.19 -13.23
N GLN A 52 5.44 10.26 -12.56
CA GLN A 52 6.65 9.55 -12.99
C GLN A 52 6.40 8.04 -13.12
N ARG A 53 5.80 7.42 -12.10
CA ARG A 53 5.55 5.98 -12.10
C ARG A 53 4.55 5.57 -13.17
N GLU A 54 3.51 6.37 -13.42
CA GLU A 54 2.58 6.14 -14.52
C GLU A 54 3.28 6.25 -15.88
N GLY A 55 4.18 7.22 -16.03
CA GLY A 55 5.03 7.37 -17.22
C GLY A 55 5.83 6.11 -17.49
N ASP A 56 6.53 5.59 -16.49
CA ASP A 56 7.30 4.35 -16.58
C ASP A 56 6.40 3.17 -17.00
N LEU A 57 5.25 2.98 -16.34
CA LEU A 57 4.31 1.89 -16.65
C LEU A 57 3.71 1.99 -18.05
N LYS A 58 3.46 3.21 -18.53
CA LYS A 58 2.97 3.45 -19.89
C LYS A 58 4.06 3.20 -20.93
N CYS A 59 5.32 3.49 -20.59
CA CYS A 59 6.48 3.24 -21.44
C CYS A 59 6.83 1.75 -21.54
N GLU A 60 6.75 1.00 -20.43
CA GLU A 60 6.93 -0.48 -20.38
C GLU A 60 5.91 -1.24 -21.25
N ARG A 61 4.79 -0.60 -21.62
CA ARG A 61 3.73 -1.18 -22.45
C ARG A 61 3.85 -0.87 -23.94
N LYS A 62 4.86 -0.10 -24.36
CA LYS A 62 5.18 0.18 -25.77
C LYS A 62 6.29 -0.73 -26.28
#